data_AF-A0A5E4D336-F1
#
_entry.id   AF-A0A5E4D336-F1
#
_cell.length_a   1.000
_cell.length_b   1.000
_cell.length_c   1.000
_cell.angle_alpha   90.00
_cell.angle_beta   90.00
_cell.angle_gamma   90.00
#
_symmetry.space_group_name_H-M   'P 1'
#
loop_
_entity.id
_entity.type
_entity.pdbx_description
1 polymer ?
#
loop_
_entity_poly.entity_id
_entity_poly.type
_entity_poly.pdbx_seq_one_letter_code
_entity_poly.pdbx_strand_id
1 'polypeptide(L)'
;MSEFLINPNAGPCRYNLIAVSNHYGGMGGGHYTAFAKNKDDGKWYYFDDSSVSTASEDQIVSKAAYVLFYQRQDTFSGTGFFPLDRETKGASAATGIPLESDEDSNDNDNDIENENCMHTN
;
A
#
# COMPACT_ATOMS: atom_id res chain seq x y z
N MET A 1 -7.25 14.33 -8.26
CA MET A 1 -7.46 13.10 -9.04
C MET A 1 -8.87 12.97 -9.61
N SER A 2 -9.92 13.47 -8.94
CA SER A 2 -11.29 13.39 -9.48
C SER A 2 -11.48 13.97 -10.88
N GLU A 3 -10.73 15.02 -11.24
CA GLU A 3 -10.80 15.63 -12.58
C GLU A 3 -10.37 14.70 -13.73
N PHE A 4 -9.61 13.65 -13.43
CA PHE A 4 -9.12 12.67 -14.40
C PHE A 4 -10.03 11.44 -14.51
N LEU A 5 -11.14 11.40 -13.76
CA LEU A 5 -12.09 10.29 -13.77
C LEU A 5 -13.22 10.55 -14.76
N ILE A 6 -13.46 9.59 -15.64
CA ILE A 6 -14.56 9.65 -16.62
C ILE A 6 -15.91 9.37 -15.95
N ASN A 7 -15.93 8.58 -14.88
CA ASN A 7 -17.16 8.24 -14.16
C ASN A 7 -17.62 9.43 -13.29
N PRO A 8 -18.78 10.05 -13.59
CA PRO A 8 -19.29 11.21 -12.84
C PRO A 8 -19.74 10.85 -11.42
N ASN A 9 -20.01 9.58 -11.15
CA ASN A 9 -20.43 9.09 -9.83
C ASN A 9 -19.25 8.63 -8.97
N ALA A 10 -18.00 8.79 -9.42
CA ALA A 10 -16.80 8.30 -8.73
C ALA A 10 -16.50 9.01 -7.39
N GLY A 11 -17.23 10.08 -7.06
CA GLY A 11 -17.05 10.83 -5.82
C GLY A 11 -15.67 11.52 -5.69
N PRO A 12 -15.41 12.17 -4.55
CA PRO A 12 -14.13 12.81 -4.28
C PRO A 12 -13.00 11.79 -4.14
N CYS A 13 -11.98 11.90 -4.99
CA CYS A 13 -10.82 11.03 -5.02
C CYS A 13 -9.60 11.78 -4.48
N ARG A 14 -9.44 11.71 -3.16
CA ARG A 14 -8.32 12.28 -2.40
C ARG A 14 -7.38 11.18 -1.96
N TYR A 15 -6.09 11.46 -2.06
CA TYR A 15 -5.04 10.50 -1.76
C TYR A 15 -3.97 11.12 -0.87
N ASN A 16 -3.47 10.34 0.07
CA ASN A 16 -2.32 10.67 0.91
C ASN A 16 -1.09 9.92 0.38
N LEU A 17 0.04 10.61 0.27
CA LEU A 17 1.31 9.95 -0.02
C LEU A 17 1.73 9.13 1.20
N ILE A 18 2.09 7.86 1.01
CA ILE A 18 2.50 6.94 2.08
C ILE A 18 3.92 6.42 1.92
N ALA A 19 4.44 6.39 0.69
CA ALA A 19 5.83 6.05 0.42
C ALA A 19 6.31 6.63 -0.91
N VAL A 20 7.63 6.77 -1.04
CA VAL A 20 8.33 7.19 -2.26
C VAL A 20 9.52 6.26 -2.44
N SER A 21 9.64 5.64 -3.62
CA SER A 21 10.89 5.03 -4.05
C SER A 21 11.71 6.09 -4.77
N ASN A 22 12.93 6.30 -4.31
CA ASN A 22 13.89 7.22 -4.91
C ASN A 22 14.88 6.43 -5.77
N HIS A 23 15.35 7.06 -6.84
CA HIS A 23 16.45 6.57 -7.64
C HIS A 23 17.52 7.65 -7.79
N TYR A 24 18.76 7.29 -7.49
CA TYR A 24 19.93 8.14 -7.68
C TYR A 24 20.89 7.46 -8.66
N GLY A 25 21.15 8.11 -9.79
CA GLY A 25 22.03 7.55 -10.81
C GLY A 25 21.45 7.70 -12.22
N GLY A 26 22.02 6.96 -13.16
CA GLY A 26 21.65 6.99 -14.57
C GLY A 26 21.13 5.64 -15.07
N MET A 27 20.92 5.54 -16.37
CA MET A 27 20.40 4.30 -16.98
C MET A 27 21.37 3.10 -16.87
N GLY A 28 22.68 3.36 -16.73
CA GLY A 28 23.71 2.30 -16.62
C GLY A 28 23.92 1.78 -15.20
N GLY A 29 23.23 2.34 -14.20
CA GLY A 29 23.39 1.99 -12.80
C GLY A 29 22.98 3.13 -11.87
N GLY A 30 22.48 2.75 -10.70
CA GLY A 30 22.05 3.68 -9.68
C GLY A 30 21.75 2.97 -8.38
N HIS A 31 21.31 3.76 -7.41
CA HIS A 31 20.96 3.33 -6.07
C HIS A 31 19.50 3.67 -5.77
N TYR A 32 18.77 2.70 -5.22
CA TYR A 32 17.39 2.89 -4.83
C TYR A 32 17.28 3.00 -3.32
N THR A 33 16.53 3.99 -2.87
CA THR A 33 16.19 4.16 -1.45
C THR A 33 14.71 4.46 -1.33
N ALA A 34 14.18 4.49 -0.11
CA ALA A 34 12.76 4.76 0.09
C ALA A 34 12.51 5.74 1.24
N PHE A 35 11.55 6.63 1.04
CA PHE A 35 10.84 7.27 2.15
C PHE A 35 9.53 6.53 2.38
N ALA A 36 9.21 6.20 3.63
CA ALA A 36 7.89 5.66 3.97
C ALA A 36 7.37 6.25 5.27
N LYS A 37 6.05 6.43 5.32
CA LYS A 37 5.34 6.88 6.52
C LYS A 37 4.96 5.65 7.33
N ASN A 38 5.48 5.55 8.54
CA ASN A 38 5.07 4.50 9.46
C ASN A 38 3.60 4.72 9.86
N LYS A 39 2.80 3.67 9.71
CA LYS A 39 1.36 3.69 10.02
C LYS A 39 1.07 3.85 11.52
N ASP A 40 1.98 3.37 12.37
CA ASP A 40 1.73 3.25 13.81
C ASP A 40 1.98 4.58 14.53
N ASP A 41 2.98 5.36 14.11
CA ASP A 41 3.31 6.66 14.71
C ASP A 41 3.14 7.85 13.77
N GLY A 42 2.82 7.61 12.50
CA GLY A 42 2.62 8.65 11.49
C GLY A 42 3.89 9.42 11.11
N LYS A 43 5.09 8.93 11.44
CA LYS A 43 6.35 9.59 11.11
C LYS A 43 6.96 9.06 9.83
N TRP A 44 7.77 9.90 9.19
CA TRP A 44 8.51 9.53 8.00
C TRP A 44 9.88 8.97 8.35
N TYR A 45 10.26 7.95 7.61
CA TYR A 45 11.54 7.27 7.72
C TYR A 45 12.18 7.16 6.35
N TYR A 46 13.50 7.25 6.34
CA TYR A 46 14.35 6.99 5.19
C TYR A 46 14.99 5.62 5.34
N PHE A 47 14.81 4.78 4.33
CA PHE A 47 15.32 3.42 4.24
C PHE A 47 16.38 3.37 3.14
N ASP A 48 17.59 3.00 3.53
CA ASP A 48 18.76 2.90 2.67
C ASP A 48 19.43 1.54 2.95
N ASP A 49 19.03 0.54 2.17
CA ASP A 49 19.35 -0.87 2.39
C ASP A 49 19.10 -1.32 3.84
N SER A 50 20.16 -1.63 4.59
CA SER A 50 20.09 -2.07 5.98
C SER A 50 19.98 -0.92 6.99
N SER A 51 19.97 0.33 6.54
CA SER A 51 19.97 1.53 7.38
C SER A 51 18.60 2.21 7.38
N VAL A 52 18.17 2.64 8.57
CA VAL A 52 16.91 3.37 8.76
C VAL A 52 17.18 4.62 9.58
N SER A 53 16.69 5.77 9.09
CA SER A 53 16.75 7.05 9.79
C SER A 53 15.43 7.80 9.73
N THR A 54 15.21 8.73 10.66
CA THR A 54 14.03 9.60 10.63
C THR A 54 14.16 10.64 9.52
N ALA A 55 13.04 10.95 8.86
CA ALA A 55 12.97 11.95 7.80
C ALA A 55 11.89 13.00 8.08
N SER A 56 12.07 14.19 7.54
CA SER A 56 11.08 15.27 7.56
C SER A 56 10.35 15.38 6.22
N GLU A 57 9.14 15.93 6.23
CA GLU A 57 8.27 15.95 5.04
C GLU A 57 8.84 16.78 3.89
N ASP A 58 9.66 17.78 4.18
CA ASP A 58 10.36 18.62 3.20
C ASP A 58 11.41 17.85 2.39
N GLN A 59 11.88 16.70 2.87
CA GLN A 59 12.88 15.88 2.18
C GLN A 59 12.27 14.91 1.15
N ILE A 60 10.96 14.64 1.28
CA ILE A 60 10.28 13.58 0.51
C ILE A 60 10.10 14.00 -0.96
N VAL A 61 9.74 15.26 -1.19
CA VAL A 61 9.51 15.79 -2.53
C VAL A 61 10.85 16.22 -3.14
N SER A 62 11.44 15.33 -3.93
CA SER A 62 12.73 15.57 -4.56
C SER A 62 12.75 15.12 -6.02
N LYS A 63 13.79 15.51 -6.76
CA LYS A 63 14.03 15.04 -8.13
C LYS A 63 14.40 13.56 -8.20
N ALA A 64 14.75 12.95 -7.07
CA ALA A 64 15.06 11.52 -7.01
C ALA A 64 13.80 10.66 -6.95
N ALA A 65 12.63 11.24 -6.64
CA ALA A 65 11.37 10.51 -6.58
C ALA A 65 11.07 9.84 -7.93
N TYR A 66 10.98 8.51 -7.91
CA TYR A 66 10.78 7.69 -9.10
C TYR A 66 9.40 7.02 -9.11
N VAL A 67 9.03 6.37 -8.00
CA VAL A 67 7.69 5.77 -7.83
C VAL A 67 7.04 6.34 -6.58
N LEU A 68 5.77 6.76 -6.71
CA LEU A 68 4.98 7.35 -5.63
C LEU A 68 3.85 6.40 -5.22
N PHE A 69 3.75 6.11 -3.93
CA PHE A 69 2.70 5.26 -3.36
C PHE A 69 1.68 6.12 -2.64
N TYR A 70 0.43 6.03 -3.07
CA TYR A 70 -0.68 6.81 -2.56
C TYR A 70 -1.78 5.90 -2.00
N GLN A 71 -2.30 6.25 -0.82
CA GLN A 71 -3.49 5.63 -0.24
C GLN A 71 -4.68 6.56 -0.37
N ARG A 72 -5.82 6.04 -0.81
CA ARG A 72 -7.06 6.83 -0.90
C ARG A 72 -7.64 7.09 0.50
N GLN A 73 -8.15 8.28 0.74
CA GLN A 73 -8.57 8.70 2.09
C GLN A 73 -9.83 7.98 2.59
N ASP A 74 -10.67 7.49 1.69
CA ASP A 74 -11.92 6.80 1.97
C ASP A 74 -11.74 5.28 2.19
N THR A 75 -10.53 4.75 2.02
CA THR A 75 -10.21 3.33 2.33
C THR A 75 -9.65 3.15 3.74
N PHE A 76 -9.76 4.16 4.61
CA PHE A 76 -9.24 4.13 5.97
C PHE A 76 -9.80 2.97 6.83
N SER A 77 -10.95 2.39 6.46
CA SER A 77 -11.53 1.21 7.11
C SER A 77 -11.00 -0.14 6.61
N GLY A 78 -9.99 -0.16 5.72
CA GLY A 78 -9.28 -1.39 5.33
C GLY A 78 -10.10 -2.40 4.52
N THR A 79 -11.35 -2.09 4.15
CA THR A 79 -12.24 -3.06 3.50
C THR A 79 -11.91 -3.31 2.03
N GLY A 80 -11.03 -2.50 1.42
CA GLY A 80 -10.82 -2.52 -0.04
C GLY A 80 -12.13 -2.31 -0.82
N PHE A 81 -13.20 -1.91 -0.14
CA PHE A 81 -14.56 -1.93 -0.63
C PHE A 81 -14.95 -0.50 -0.92
N PHE A 82 -14.95 -0.16 -2.20
CA PHE A 82 -15.33 1.15 -2.67
C PHE A 82 -16.86 1.22 -2.56
N PRO A 83 -17.43 2.17 -1.80
CA PRO A 83 -18.89 2.32 -1.70
C PRO A 83 -19.59 2.50 -3.06
N LEU A 84 -18.82 2.86 -4.09
CA LEU A 84 -19.26 3.13 -5.45
C LEU A 84 -19.18 1.92 -6.40
N ASP A 85 -18.54 0.82 -5.99
CA ASP A 85 -18.54 -0.45 -6.74
C ASP A 85 -19.87 -1.19 -6.58
N ARG A 86 -20.68 -0.76 -5.60
CA ARG A 86 -22.05 -1.21 -5.45
C ARG A 86 -22.88 -0.52 -6.52
N GLU A 87 -23.00 -1.17 -7.69
CA GLU A 87 -24.18 -0.94 -8.52
C GLU A 87 -25.41 -1.00 -7.61
N THR A 88 -26.14 0.10 -7.53
CA THR A 88 -27.43 0.19 -6.85
C THR A 88 -28.42 -0.77 -7.52
N LYS A 89 -28.39 -2.04 -7.11
CA LYS A 89 -29.58 -2.87 -7.04
C LYS A 89 -30.08 -2.80 -5.61
N GLY A 90 -31.22 -2.13 -5.48
CA GLY A 90 -31.80 -1.73 -4.20
C GLY A 90 -32.14 -2.88 -3.27
N ALA A 91 -32.30 -2.51 -1.99
CA ALA A 91 -32.90 -3.19 -0.83
C ALA A 91 -31.95 -2.98 0.36
N SER A 92 -32.24 -2.00 1.21
CA SER A 92 -33.10 -2.11 2.40
C SER A 92 -32.51 -3.00 3.49
N ALA A 93 -32.47 -2.44 4.69
CA ALA A 93 -31.95 -3.03 5.91
C ALA A 93 -32.54 -4.42 6.24
N ALA A 94 -31.66 -5.32 6.70
CA ALA A 94 -31.91 -6.47 7.58
C ALA A 94 -30.52 -6.90 8.07
N THR A 95 -30.13 -6.66 9.32
CA THR A 95 -30.42 -7.47 10.52
C THR A 95 -30.16 -8.97 10.31
N GLY A 96 -29.03 -9.43 10.86
CA GLY A 96 -28.81 -10.80 11.32
C GLY A 96 -28.32 -11.82 10.29
N ILE A 97 -27.14 -12.39 10.49
CA ILE A 97 -26.80 -13.77 10.11
C ILE A 97 -25.96 -14.40 11.26
N PRO A 98 -26.19 -15.68 11.60
CA PRO A 98 -25.76 -16.31 12.86
C PRO A 98 -24.36 -16.91 12.79
N LEU A 99 -23.79 -17.16 13.98
CA LEU A 99 -22.69 -18.09 14.23
C LEU A 99 -23.10 -19.51 13.78
N GLU A 100 -22.35 -20.11 12.86
CA GLU A 100 -22.16 -21.56 12.82
C GLU A 100 -20.69 -21.88 12.50
N SER A 101 -20.17 -22.76 13.36
CA SER A 101 -18.90 -23.47 13.35
C SER A 101 -18.83 -24.49 12.23
N ASP A 102 -17.65 -24.73 11.68
CA ASP A 102 -17.20 -26.08 11.30
C ASP A 102 -15.67 -26.16 11.44
N GLU A 103 -15.24 -27.11 12.29
CA GLU A 103 -13.86 -27.56 12.46
C GLU A 103 -13.46 -28.58 11.37
N ASP A 104 -12.18 -28.99 11.46
CA ASP A 104 -11.43 -30.03 10.74
C ASP A 104 -10.69 -29.58 9.47
N SER A 105 -9.37 -29.75 9.33
CA SER A 105 -8.41 -30.51 10.14
C SER A 105 -6.96 -30.09 9.82
N ASN A 106 -6.10 -30.22 10.83
CA ASN A 106 -4.65 -30.06 10.75
C ASN A 106 -4.01 -31.07 9.78
N ASP A 107 -3.02 -30.63 9.02
CA ASP A 107 -1.81 -31.40 8.74
C ASP A 107 -0.61 -30.46 8.80
N ASN A 108 0.21 -30.64 9.85
CA ASN A 108 1.57 -30.13 9.93
C ASN A 108 2.46 -31.04 9.10
N ASP A 109 3.36 -30.47 8.30
CA ASP A 109 4.72 -30.99 8.22
C ASP A 109 5.70 -29.86 7.86
N ASN A 110 6.77 -29.81 8.65
CA ASN A 110 7.89 -28.89 8.54
C ASN A 110 8.86 -29.33 7.42
N ASP A 111 9.72 -28.37 7.07
CA ASP A 111 11.15 -28.53 6.76
C ASP A 111 11.66 -28.29 5.32
N ILE A 112 12.68 -27.42 5.31
CA ILE A 112 13.85 -27.34 4.43
C ILE A 112 13.81 -26.32 3.25
N GLU A 113 14.54 -25.23 3.52
CA GLU A 113 15.51 -24.53 2.68
C GLU A 113 15.36 -24.62 1.15
N ASN A 114 15.19 -23.46 0.52
CA ASN A 114 15.87 -23.23 -0.75
C ASN A 114 16.35 -21.78 -0.84
N GLU A 115 17.62 -21.59 -0.52
CA GLU A 115 18.40 -20.46 -0.97
C GLU A 115 18.41 -20.46 -2.51
N ASN A 116 17.86 -19.41 -3.11
CA ASN A 116 18.32 -18.97 -4.42
C ASN A 116 18.00 -17.49 -4.64
N CYS A 117 18.62 -16.65 -3.80
CA CYS A 117 18.72 -15.23 -4.09
C CYS A 117 19.81 -15.02 -5.15
N MET A 118 19.34 -14.59 -6.32
CA MET A 118 20.05 -14.29 -7.56
C MET A 118 21.53 -13.91 -7.40
N HIS A 119 22.41 -14.82 -7.79
CA HIS A 119 23.78 -14.48 -8.18
C HIS A 119 23.74 -13.89 -9.59
N THR A 120 24.06 -12.61 -9.74
CA THR A 120 24.35 -12.00 -11.05
C THR A 120 25.84 -12.10 -11.35
N ASN A 121 26.17 -12.60 -12.54
CA ASN A 121 27.49 -12.46 -13.16
C ASN A 121 27.81 -11.01 -13.54
#